data_AF-A0A6G1E7E3-F1
#
_entry.id   AF-A0A6G1E7E3-F1
#
_cell.length_a   1.000
_cell.length_b   1.000
_cell.length_c   1.000
_cell.angle_alpha   90.00
_cell.angle_beta   90.00
_cell.angle_gamma   90.00
#
_symmetry.space_group_name_H-M   'P 1'
#
loop_
_entity.id
_entity.type
_entity.pdbx_description
1 polymer ?
#
loop_
_entity_poly.entity_id
_entity_poly.type
_entity_poly.pdbx_seq_one_letter_code
_entity_poly.pdbx_strand_id
1 'polypeptide(L)'
;MGSRSGGRERLTLRFVALSSLLLLAAGEVIFEERFEDGWESRWVKSDWKRSEGKAGTFKHTAGRYSGDPDDKGIQTTLDARHFAISAKIPEFSNKGRTLVVQYSIKFEQDIECGGGYIKLMSGYVNQKKFSGDTPYSLMFGPDICGTQTKKLHLILSYQGQNYPIKKDLQCETDKLTHVYTFILRPDASYSILVDNRERESGSMYTDWDILPPRKIKDVNAKKPKDWDDREYIEDPDAVKPEGYDSIPKEIPDLKDKKPDTWDDDDDGIWKPRMIPNPEYKGPWKRKKIKNPNYKGKWKIPWIDNPEFEDDPDLYVLKPLKYIGIEVWQVKAGSVFDNILICDDPEYARKAAEETWGANREAEKDAFEEAEKERKAREDKEAERAREEGEQRRRERGDRHRGRDYKDRYKRRYRDHWDDYHDEL
;
A
#
# COMPACT_ATOMS: atom_id res chain seq x y z
N MET A 1 5.85 91.75 32.14
CA MET A 1 5.86 91.65 33.62
C MET A 1 5.56 90.22 34.01
N GLY A 2 6.25 89.71 35.01
CA GLY A 2 6.42 88.28 35.23
C GLY A 2 5.27 87.57 35.97
N SER A 3 5.29 86.24 35.79
CA SER A 3 5.26 85.22 36.84
C SER A 3 3.93 84.65 37.36
N ARG A 4 3.99 83.31 37.55
CA ARG A 4 3.23 82.38 38.41
C ARG A 4 1.87 81.88 37.89
N SER A 5 1.78 80.65 37.39
CA SER A 5 1.82 79.32 38.05
C SER A 5 0.51 78.95 38.76
N GLY A 6 -0.09 77.84 38.33
CA GLY A 6 -1.20 77.19 39.01
C GLY A 6 -1.73 76.01 38.20
N GLY A 7 -1.18 74.83 38.46
CA GLY A 7 -1.59 73.58 37.81
C GLY A 7 -2.97 73.11 38.24
N ARG A 8 -3.66 72.42 37.33
CA ARG A 8 -4.74 71.47 37.65
C ARG A 8 -4.52 70.21 36.82
N GLU A 9 -4.29 69.13 37.54
CA GLU A 9 -4.11 67.77 37.06
C GLU A 9 -5.30 67.33 36.20
N ARG A 10 -5.02 66.75 35.04
CA ARG A 10 -5.98 65.93 34.29
C ARG A 10 -5.47 64.49 34.28
N LEU A 11 -6.21 63.65 34.99
CA LEU A 11 -6.15 62.20 34.93
C LEU A 11 -6.21 61.77 33.44
N THR A 12 -5.11 61.28 32.90
CA THR A 12 -5.06 60.68 31.57
C THR A 12 -5.09 59.17 31.74
N LEU A 13 -6.25 58.59 31.45
CA LEU A 13 -6.48 57.14 31.42
C LEU A 13 -5.61 56.55 30.29
N ARG A 14 -4.50 55.88 30.64
CA ARG A 14 -3.66 55.17 29.68
C ARG A 14 -4.30 53.81 29.39
N PHE A 15 -4.98 53.68 28.26
CA PHE A 15 -5.25 52.38 27.64
C PHE A 15 -3.92 51.81 27.14
N VAL A 16 -3.35 50.85 27.85
CA VAL A 16 -2.26 50.01 27.34
C VAL A 16 -2.91 48.91 26.51
N ALA A 17 -2.95 49.10 25.19
CA ALA A 17 -3.22 48.00 24.26
C ALA A 17 -1.98 47.09 24.26
N LEU A 18 -2.06 45.95 24.96
CA LEU A 18 -1.13 44.85 24.72
C LEU A 18 -1.42 44.28 23.33
N SER A 19 -0.68 44.74 22.32
CA SER A 19 -0.54 44.00 21.06
C SER A 19 0.28 42.75 21.34
N SER A 20 -0.41 41.65 21.61
CA SER A 20 0.15 40.31 21.56
C SER A 20 0.63 40.06 20.12
N LEU A 21 1.93 40.25 19.85
CA LEU A 21 2.55 39.68 18.66
C LEU A 21 2.52 38.16 18.84
N LEU A 22 1.45 37.53 18.36
CA LEU A 22 1.51 36.15 17.91
C LEU A 22 2.49 36.14 16.73
N LEU A 23 3.74 35.74 17.00
CA LEU A 23 4.61 35.17 15.99
C LEU A 23 3.89 33.93 15.46
N LEU A 24 3.04 34.11 14.46
CA LEU A 24 2.69 33.02 13.55
C LEU A 24 4.02 32.67 12.88
N ALA A 25 4.65 31.58 13.33
CA ALA A 25 5.71 30.95 12.58
C ALA A 25 5.09 30.53 11.24
N ALA A 26 5.24 31.36 10.23
CA ALA A 26 4.90 30.99 8.86
C ALA A 26 5.87 29.88 8.45
N GLY A 27 5.36 28.78 7.92
CA GLY A 27 6.18 27.70 7.39
C GLY A 27 7.16 28.20 6.32
N GLU A 28 8.35 27.62 6.30
CA GLU A 28 9.36 27.86 5.28
C GLU A 28 9.11 26.96 4.06
N VAL A 29 8.96 27.59 2.89
CA VAL A 29 8.99 26.90 1.60
C VAL A 29 10.44 26.79 1.16
N ILE A 30 10.95 25.56 1.10
CA ILE A 30 12.36 25.27 0.86
C ILE A 30 12.62 25.11 -0.63
N PHE A 31 11.69 24.43 -1.32
CA PHE A 31 11.73 24.23 -2.76
C PHE A 31 10.31 24.08 -3.29
N GLU A 32 10.00 24.77 -4.38
CA GLU A 32 8.74 24.66 -5.11
C GLU A 32 9.04 24.67 -6.61
N GLU A 33 8.51 23.71 -7.35
CA GLU A 33 8.62 23.60 -8.79
C GLU A 33 7.27 23.24 -9.39
N ARG A 34 6.76 24.15 -10.24
CA ARG A 34 5.53 24.02 -11.04
C ARG A 34 5.82 23.90 -12.54
N PHE A 35 7.09 23.64 -12.89
CA PHE A 35 7.61 23.52 -14.24
C PHE A 35 7.31 24.68 -15.20
N GLU A 36 7.05 25.87 -14.67
CA GLU A 36 6.88 27.11 -15.43
C GLU A 36 8.05 27.36 -16.41
N ASP A 37 7.80 28.22 -17.39
CA ASP A 37 8.79 28.62 -18.40
C ASP A 37 10.16 28.94 -17.77
N GLY A 38 11.21 28.33 -18.34
CA GLY A 38 12.57 28.43 -17.83
C GLY A 38 12.99 27.32 -16.85
N TRP A 39 12.14 26.32 -16.57
CA TRP A 39 12.49 25.15 -15.74
C TRP A 39 13.78 24.43 -16.17
N GLU A 40 14.11 24.44 -17.46
CA GLU A 40 15.35 23.83 -17.98
C GLU A 40 16.64 24.46 -17.41
N SER A 41 16.56 25.68 -16.87
CA SER A 41 17.68 26.32 -16.15
C SER A 41 17.86 25.79 -14.72
N ARG A 42 16.78 25.26 -14.12
CA ARG A 42 16.75 24.72 -12.75
C ARG A 42 17.07 23.23 -12.72
N TRP A 43 16.72 22.50 -13.79
CA TRP A 43 16.86 21.04 -13.89
C TRP A 43 17.98 20.61 -14.83
N VAL A 44 18.74 19.61 -14.41
CA VAL A 44 19.86 19.03 -15.17
C VAL A 44 19.54 17.59 -15.53
N LYS A 45 19.41 17.34 -16.84
CA LYS A 45 19.34 15.99 -17.42
C LYS A 45 20.69 15.28 -17.27
N SER A 46 20.65 14.05 -16.77
CA SER A 46 21.81 13.17 -16.65
C SER A 46 22.24 12.65 -18.02
N ASP A 47 23.54 12.38 -18.18
CA ASP A 47 24.09 11.67 -19.34
C ASP A 47 24.12 10.13 -19.10
N TRP A 48 23.64 9.65 -17.95
CA TRP A 48 23.52 8.22 -17.67
C TRP A 48 22.64 7.53 -18.72
N LYS A 49 23.06 6.34 -19.19
CA LYS A 49 22.43 5.55 -20.27
C LYS A 49 22.37 6.22 -21.65
N ARG A 50 22.94 7.41 -21.83
CA ARG A 50 22.93 8.12 -23.12
C ARG A 50 23.74 7.40 -24.20
N SER A 51 24.94 6.93 -23.88
CA SER A 51 25.79 6.17 -24.82
C SER A 51 25.21 4.82 -25.19
N GLU A 52 24.37 4.22 -24.33
CA GLU A 52 23.65 2.98 -24.60
C GLU A 52 22.38 3.19 -25.46
N GLY A 53 22.00 4.43 -25.76
CA GLY A 53 20.73 4.76 -26.44
C GLY A 53 19.49 4.49 -25.58
N LYS A 54 19.67 4.29 -24.27
CA LYS A 54 18.60 3.91 -23.32
C LYS A 54 18.15 5.08 -22.42
N ALA A 55 18.76 6.25 -22.55
CA ALA A 55 18.29 7.46 -21.87
C ALA A 55 17.01 8.00 -22.51
N GLY A 56 16.02 8.28 -21.68
CA GLY A 56 14.77 8.91 -22.06
C GLY A 56 14.87 10.43 -22.04
N THR A 57 13.91 11.08 -22.67
CA THR A 57 13.80 12.55 -22.70
C THR A 57 12.53 13.02 -22.01
N PHE A 58 12.48 14.27 -21.60
CA PHE A 58 11.29 14.89 -21.03
C PHE A 58 10.73 15.93 -22.01
N LYS A 59 9.41 16.08 -22.04
CA LYS A 59 8.73 17.20 -22.74
C LYS A 59 7.87 17.97 -21.74
N HIS A 60 7.79 19.29 -21.93
CA HIS A 60 6.97 20.18 -21.11
C HIS A 60 5.54 20.23 -21.66
N THR A 61 4.55 19.71 -20.92
CA THR A 61 3.18 19.51 -21.41
C THR A 61 2.19 19.23 -20.27
N ALA A 62 0.92 19.60 -20.46
CA ALA A 62 -0.19 19.26 -19.57
C ALA A 62 -0.75 17.83 -19.83
N GLY A 63 -0.19 17.10 -20.80
CA GLY A 63 -0.66 15.78 -21.22
C GLY A 63 -1.67 15.85 -22.39
N ARG A 64 -2.39 14.75 -22.63
CA ARG A 64 -3.40 14.63 -23.70
C ARG A 64 -4.76 15.23 -23.32
N TYR A 65 -5.03 15.33 -22.02
CA TYR A 65 -6.18 15.95 -21.40
C TYR A 65 -5.71 16.57 -20.09
N SER A 66 -6.32 17.67 -19.68
CA SER A 66 -5.88 18.47 -18.54
C SER A 66 -7.06 19.29 -18.02
N GLY A 67 -7.07 19.59 -16.72
CA GLY A 67 -8.02 20.57 -16.16
C GLY A 67 -7.68 22.01 -16.61
N ASP A 68 -6.39 22.32 -16.70
CA ASP A 68 -5.87 23.57 -17.22
C ASP A 68 -4.74 23.28 -18.24
N PRO A 69 -4.84 23.69 -19.51
CA PRO A 69 -3.79 23.51 -20.52
C PRO A 69 -2.47 24.26 -20.23
N ASP A 70 -2.51 25.27 -19.37
CA ASP A 70 -1.34 26.05 -18.95
C ASP A 70 -0.63 25.44 -17.73
N ASP A 71 -1.31 24.56 -16.98
CA ASP A 71 -0.75 23.75 -15.88
C ASP A 71 0.06 22.58 -16.46
N LYS A 72 1.34 22.85 -16.74
CA LYS A 72 2.23 21.94 -17.46
C LYS A 72 3.32 21.38 -16.54
N GLY A 73 3.44 20.06 -16.54
CA GLY A 73 4.55 19.36 -15.93
C GLY A 73 5.60 18.87 -16.94
N ILE A 74 6.51 18.03 -16.45
CA ILE A 74 7.46 17.30 -17.30
C ILE A 74 6.98 15.87 -17.54
N GLN A 75 6.73 15.55 -18.81
CA GLN A 75 6.28 14.23 -19.23
C GLN A 75 7.43 13.37 -19.73
N THR A 76 7.52 12.13 -19.26
CA THR A 76 8.45 11.13 -19.81
C THR A 76 8.12 10.84 -21.28
N THR A 77 9.16 10.64 -22.10
CA THR A 77 9.01 10.38 -23.55
C THR A 77 9.86 9.19 -23.99
N LEU A 78 9.39 8.50 -25.04
CA LEU A 78 9.99 7.28 -25.61
C LEU A 78 9.86 6.07 -24.67
N ASP A 79 9.21 5.04 -25.19
CA ASP A 79 8.99 3.77 -24.48
C ASP A 79 10.31 3.03 -24.22
N ALA A 80 10.34 2.24 -23.14
CA ALA A 80 11.46 1.42 -22.71
C ALA A 80 12.75 2.25 -22.53
N ARG A 81 12.69 3.26 -21.66
CA ARG A 81 13.83 4.15 -21.36
C ARG A 81 14.01 4.38 -19.86
N HIS A 82 15.25 4.73 -19.50
CA HIS A 82 15.62 5.26 -18.19
C HIS A 82 15.56 6.79 -18.23
N PHE A 83 14.80 7.38 -17.32
CA PHE A 83 14.66 8.82 -17.16
C PHE A 83 15.46 9.24 -15.94
N ALA A 84 16.34 10.23 -16.08
CA ALA A 84 17.17 10.71 -14.98
C ALA A 84 17.37 12.23 -15.10
N ILE A 85 16.76 12.98 -14.20
CA ILE A 85 16.86 14.44 -14.12
C ILE A 85 16.90 14.88 -12.66
N SER A 86 17.64 15.93 -12.37
CA SER A 86 17.79 16.43 -10.99
C SER A 86 17.89 17.94 -10.95
N ALA A 87 17.44 18.53 -9.84
CA ALA A 87 17.58 19.94 -9.53
C ALA A 87 18.33 20.11 -8.21
N LYS A 88 19.09 21.20 -8.12
CA LYS A 88 19.74 21.62 -6.88
C LYS A 88 18.76 22.47 -6.08
N ILE A 89 18.65 22.19 -4.79
CA ILE A 89 17.79 22.93 -3.86
C ILE A 89 18.66 23.68 -2.83
N PRO A 90 18.12 24.70 -2.14
CA PRO A 90 18.78 25.29 -0.97
C PRO A 90 19.14 24.18 0.02
N GLU A 91 20.40 24.11 0.44
CA GLU A 91 20.85 23.06 1.35
C GLU A 91 20.19 23.25 2.73
N PHE A 92 19.52 22.23 3.24
CA PHE A 92 18.78 22.31 4.49
C PHE A 92 18.82 21.00 5.29
N SER A 93 18.48 21.08 6.56
CA SER A 93 18.26 19.91 7.43
C SER A 93 16.88 20.02 8.07
N ASN A 94 16.20 18.89 8.19
CA ASN A 94 14.93 18.81 8.91
C ASN A 94 15.11 18.70 10.44
N LYS A 95 16.32 18.86 10.98
CA LYS A 95 16.52 18.84 12.44
C LYS A 95 15.69 19.93 13.12
N GLY A 96 14.86 19.51 14.08
CA GLY A 96 13.98 20.38 14.86
C GLY A 96 12.75 20.90 14.11
N ARG A 97 12.46 20.41 12.89
CA ARG A 97 11.30 20.84 12.09
C ARG A 97 10.66 19.67 11.35
N THR A 98 9.41 19.84 10.94
CA THR A 98 8.74 18.87 10.08
C THR A 98 9.35 18.91 8.69
N LEU A 99 9.46 17.78 8.02
CA LEU A 99 9.77 17.67 6.60
C LEU A 99 8.49 17.28 5.87
N VAL A 100 8.05 18.10 4.92
CA VAL A 100 6.97 17.78 3.99
C VAL A 100 7.55 17.66 2.59
N VAL A 101 7.23 16.57 1.90
CA VAL A 101 7.62 16.31 0.51
C VAL A 101 6.36 15.95 -0.25
N GLN A 102 6.00 16.78 -1.21
CA GLN A 102 4.76 16.66 -1.99
C GLN A 102 5.06 16.78 -3.47
N TYR A 103 4.36 16.02 -4.30
CA TYR A 103 4.33 16.23 -5.75
C TYR A 103 3.10 15.57 -6.35
N SER A 104 2.72 16.01 -7.55
CA SER A 104 1.68 15.37 -8.34
C SER A 104 2.29 14.53 -9.45
N ILE A 105 1.66 13.40 -9.75
CA ILE A 105 1.99 12.58 -10.90
C ILE A 105 0.73 12.06 -11.57
N LYS A 106 0.76 12.05 -12.90
CA LYS A 106 -0.28 11.50 -13.75
C LYS A 106 0.26 10.37 -14.60
N PHE A 107 -0.33 9.19 -14.52
CA PHE A 107 -0.07 8.08 -15.42
C PHE A 107 -1.10 8.07 -16.55
N GLU A 108 -1.03 9.05 -17.46
CA GLU A 108 -2.03 9.15 -18.53
C GLU A 108 -1.88 8.05 -19.59
N GLN A 109 -0.70 7.43 -19.65
CA GLN A 109 -0.44 6.23 -20.42
C GLN A 109 -0.91 5.02 -19.63
N ASP A 110 -1.41 3.99 -20.32
CA ASP A 110 -1.68 2.69 -19.68
C ASP A 110 -0.35 2.06 -19.22
N ILE A 111 0.18 2.52 -18.08
CA ILE A 111 1.50 2.13 -17.60
C ILE A 111 1.45 0.68 -17.16
N GLU A 112 2.21 -0.16 -17.87
CA GLU A 112 2.30 -1.58 -17.53
C GLU A 112 3.41 -1.84 -16.52
N CYS A 113 4.57 -1.20 -16.72
CA CYS A 113 5.69 -1.27 -15.79
C CYS A 113 6.54 0.00 -15.84
N GLY A 114 6.63 0.72 -14.72
CA GLY A 114 7.51 1.85 -14.54
C GLY A 114 7.32 2.57 -13.20
N GLY A 115 8.38 3.27 -12.80
CA GLY A 115 8.41 4.08 -11.60
C GLY A 115 7.83 5.47 -11.82
N GLY A 116 7.30 6.05 -10.75
CA GLY A 116 6.80 7.42 -10.65
C GLY A 116 7.30 8.15 -9.42
N TYR A 117 8.38 7.67 -8.80
CA TYR A 117 8.91 8.21 -7.54
C TYR A 117 9.98 9.28 -7.73
N ILE A 118 10.16 10.09 -6.68
CA ILE A 118 11.23 11.08 -6.56
C ILE A 118 12.26 10.65 -5.51
N LYS A 119 13.47 11.20 -5.61
CA LYS A 119 14.57 11.00 -4.66
C LYS A 119 15.03 12.35 -4.11
N LEU A 120 15.26 12.42 -2.80
CA LEU A 120 16.01 13.51 -2.18
C LEU A 120 17.42 13.03 -1.86
N MET A 121 18.42 13.82 -2.22
CA MET A 121 19.83 13.44 -2.05
C MET A 121 20.57 14.45 -1.20
N SER A 122 21.56 13.92 -0.47
CA SER A 122 22.42 14.65 0.43
C SER A 122 23.84 14.77 -0.11
N GLY A 123 24.60 15.75 0.36
CA GLY A 123 25.99 15.95 -0.04
C GLY A 123 26.13 16.34 -1.52
N TYR A 124 27.32 16.16 -2.09
CA TYR A 124 27.57 16.52 -3.50
C TYR A 124 27.05 15.44 -4.46
N VAL A 125 26.20 15.84 -5.40
CA VAL A 125 25.75 15.00 -6.52
C VAL A 125 26.26 15.59 -7.82
N ASN A 126 26.97 14.77 -8.61
CA ASN A 126 27.24 15.11 -10.01
C ASN A 126 25.97 14.85 -10.83
N GLN A 127 25.15 15.87 -11.01
CA GLN A 127 23.85 15.78 -11.71
C GLN A 127 23.94 15.19 -13.13
N LYS A 128 25.09 15.37 -13.81
CA LYS A 128 25.34 14.77 -15.14
C LYS A 128 25.60 13.26 -15.11
N LYS A 129 25.89 12.71 -13.94
CA LYS A 129 26.08 11.28 -13.70
C LYS A 129 24.99 10.69 -12.79
N PHE A 130 23.91 11.44 -12.53
CA PHE A 130 22.81 10.99 -11.69
C PHE A 130 22.17 9.72 -12.27
N SER A 131 22.00 8.71 -11.42
CA SER A 131 21.58 7.35 -11.80
C SER A 131 20.92 6.63 -10.61
N GLY A 132 20.42 5.41 -10.85
CA GLY A 132 19.87 4.55 -9.80
C GLY A 132 20.82 4.23 -8.64
N ASP A 133 22.13 4.25 -8.88
CA ASP A 133 23.16 3.98 -7.87
C ASP A 133 23.54 5.23 -7.06
N THR A 134 23.00 6.41 -7.41
CA THR A 134 23.29 7.65 -6.66
C THR A 134 22.70 7.55 -5.25
N PRO A 135 23.51 7.71 -4.19
CA PRO A 135 23.01 7.69 -2.82
C PRO A 135 21.94 8.76 -2.60
N TYR A 136 20.82 8.35 -2.01
CA TYR A 136 19.73 9.23 -1.62
C TYR A 136 19.52 9.18 -0.09
N SER A 137 18.63 10.03 0.40
CA SER A 137 18.20 10.05 1.81
C SER A 137 16.73 9.69 1.94
N LEU A 138 15.94 9.97 0.90
CA LEU A 138 14.54 9.60 0.77
C LEU A 138 14.28 9.17 -0.68
N MET A 139 13.54 8.08 -0.88
CA MET A 139 12.85 7.76 -2.13
C MET A 139 11.37 7.59 -1.81
N PHE A 140 10.51 8.33 -2.50
CA PHE A 140 9.08 8.36 -2.22
C PHE A 140 8.24 8.45 -3.50
N GLY A 141 7.27 7.55 -3.67
CA GLY A 141 6.33 7.60 -4.79
C GLY A 141 5.86 6.27 -5.36
N PRO A 142 4.92 6.30 -6.31
CA PRO A 142 4.34 5.12 -6.91
C PRO A 142 5.34 4.36 -7.79
N ASP A 143 5.19 3.04 -7.83
CA ASP A 143 5.90 2.12 -8.70
C ASP A 143 4.96 1.00 -9.13
N ILE A 144 4.65 0.98 -10.41
CA ILE A 144 3.67 0.08 -11.01
C ILE A 144 4.46 -0.90 -11.89
N CYS A 145 4.31 -2.19 -11.71
CA CYS A 145 4.87 -3.21 -12.59
C CYS A 145 4.00 -4.47 -12.60
N GLY A 146 3.23 -4.60 -13.67
CA GLY A 146 2.24 -5.66 -13.89
C GLY A 146 1.10 -5.60 -12.87
N THR A 147 0.44 -6.75 -12.69
CA THR A 147 -0.64 -6.90 -11.68
C THR A 147 -0.10 -7.12 -10.27
N GLN A 148 1.18 -7.44 -10.13
CA GLN A 148 1.80 -7.85 -8.86
C GLN A 148 2.45 -6.70 -8.07
N THR A 149 2.89 -5.65 -8.77
CA THR A 149 3.56 -4.50 -8.14
C THR A 149 2.75 -3.24 -8.41
N LYS A 150 2.09 -2.72 -7.39
CA LYS A 150 1.36 -1.45 -7.40
C LYS A 150 1.67 -0.70 -6.10
N LYS A 151 2.96 -0.45 -5.88
CA LYS A 151 3.47 -0.07 -4.57
C LYS A 151 3.73 1.42 -4.49
N LEU A 152 3.41 2.01 -3.35
CA LEU A 152 3.89 3.33 -2.98
C LEU A 152 5.19 3.15 -2.18
N HIS A 153 6.33 3.37 -2.85
CA HIS A 153 7.63 3.29 -2.19
C HIS A 153 7.76 4.41 -1.16
N LEU A 154 8.27 4.04 0.02
CA LEU A 154 8.79 4.96 1.00
C LEU A 154 10.05 4.34 1.62
N ILE A 155 11.20 4.80 1.16
CA ILE A 155 12.52 4.26 1.52
C ILE A 155 13.34 5.39 2.15
N LEU A 156 13.82 5.14 3.36
CA LEU A 156 14.66 6.07 4.11
C LEU A 156 16.07 5.51 4.20
N SER A 157 17.07 6.37 4.04
CA SER A 157 18.47 5.97 4.15
C SER A 157 19.03 6.34 5.51
N TYR A 158 19.54 5.34 6.23
CA TYR A 158 20.15 5.49 7.55
C TYR A 158 21.52 4.82 7.55
N GLN A 159 22.54 5.55 8.03
CA GLN A 159 23.94 5.09 8.09
C GLN A 159 24.49 4.46 6.79
N GLY A 160 24.01 4.90 5.62
CA GLY A 160 24.46 4.43 4.31
C GLY A 160 23.73 3.19 3.78
N GLN A 161 22.73 2.69 4.49
CA GLN A 161 21.82 1.63 4.05
C GLN A 161 20.43 2.19 3.75
N ASN A 162 19.69 1.53 2.87
CA ASN A 162 18.34 1.91 2.47
C ASN A 162 17.33 0.97 3.14
N TYR A 163 16.39 1.55 3.88
CA TYR A 163 15.36 0.83 4.61
C TYR A 163 14.00 1.13 3.96
N PRO A 164 13.41 0.17 3.24
CA PRO A 164 12.03 0.30 2.78
C PRO A 164 11.08 0.17 3.97
N ILE A 165 9.94 0.86 3.90
CA ILE A 165 8.88 0.68 4.88
C ILE A 165 8.37 -0.78 4.88
N LYS A 166 8.06 -1.31 6.06
CA LYS A 166 7.51 -2.67 6.24
C LYS A 166 6.09 -2.83 5.72
N LYS A 167 5.32 -1.73 5.75
CA LYS A 167 3.91 -1.72 5.36
C LYS A 167 3.79 -1.87 3.84
N ASP A 168 2.82 -2.68 3.40
CA ASP A 168 2.51 -2.81 1.97
C ASP A 168 1.57 -1.67 1.55
N LEU A 169 2.17 -0.58 1.07
CA LEU A 169 1.44 0.60 0.64
C LEU A 169 1.07 0.48 -0.84
N GLN A 170 -0.21 0.63 -1.15
CA GLN A 170 -0.73 0.59 -2.52
C GLN A 170 -0.80 2.01 -3.10
N CYS A 171 -0.45 2.17 -4.38
CA CYS A 171 -0.61 3.43 -5.09
C CYS A 171 -1.85 3.45 -5.99
N GLU A 172 -2.27 4.65 -6.39
CA GLU A 172 -3.38 4.81 -7.33
C GLU A 172 -2.96 4.35 -8.74
N THR A 173 -3.91 3.78 -9.47
CA THR A 173 -3.64 3.15 -10.78
C THR A 173 -4.57 3.58 -11.90
N ASP A 174 -5.39 4.60 -11.67
CA ASP A 174 -6.14 5.22 -12.76
C ASP A 174 -5.23 6.18 -13.57
N LYS A 175 -5.83 6.92 -14.50
CA LYS A 175 -5.08 7.78 -15.43
C LYS A 175 -5.15 9.26 -15.09
N LEU A 176 -5.77 9.60 -13.96
CA LEU A 176 -5.88 10.98 -13.48
C LEU A 176 -4.61 11.37 -12.74
N THR A 177 -4.50 12.66 -12.46
CA THR A 177 -3.44 13.20 -11.64
C THR A 177 -3.72 12.86 -10.18
N HIS A 178 -2.71 12.35 -9.48
CA HIS A 178 -2.75 12.14 -8.03
C HIS A 178 -1.63 12.89 -7.34
N VAL A 179 -1.90 13.37 -6.12
CA VAL A 179 -0.91 14.07 -5.27
C VAL A 179 -0.44 13.13 -4.19
N TYR A 180 0.87 12.94 -4.08
CA TYR A 180 1.50 12.14 -3.04
C TYR A 180 2.24 13.07 -2.08
N THR A 181 1.91 13.00 -0.79
CA THR A 181 2.53 13.82 0.25
C THR A 181 3.07 12.95 1.37
N PHE A 182 4.36 13.09 1.67
CA PHE A 182 5.02 12.48 2.81
C PHE A 182 5.36 13.55 3.84
N ILE A 183 4.98 13.30 5.09
CA ILE A 183 5.21 14.19 6.23
C ILE A 183 6.02 13.43 7.27
N LEU A 184 7.18 13.94 7.66
CA LEU A 184 8.04 13.39 8.72
C LEU A 184 8.25 14.44 9.82
N ARG A 185 7.88 14.10 11.05
CA ARG A 185 7.87 15.03 12.19
C ARG A 185 9.07 14.81 13.13
N PRO A 186 9.42 15.80 13.99
CA PRO A 186 10.53 15.68 14.94
C PRO A 186 10.43 14.59 16.00
N ASP A 187 9.25 14.03 16.22
CA ASP A 187 9.02 12.89 17.11
C ASP A 187 9.17 11.53 16.40
N ALA A 188 9.74 11.54 15.19
CA ALA A 188 9.86 10.39 14.30
C ALA A 188 8.52 9.74 13.94
N SER A 189 7.40 10.47 14.07
CA SER A 189 6.14 10.10 13.47
C SER A 189 6.07 10.54 12.01
N TYR A 190 5.33 9.80 11.20
CA TYR A 190 5.10 10.15 9.81
C TYR A 190 3.62 10.04 9.43
N SER A 191 3.24 10.76 8.38
CA SER A 191 1.95 10.62 7.69
C SER A 191 2.18 10.55 6.18
N ILE A 192 1.37 9.76 5.49
CA ILE A 192 1.31 9.67 4.03
C ILE A 192 -0.09 10.07 3.62
N LEU A 193 -0.19 11.12 2.81
CA LEU A 193 -1.43 11.55 2.22
C LEU A 193 -1.40 11.24 0.72
N VAL A 194 -2.54 10.80 0.21
CA VAL A 194 -2.81 10.73 -1.22
C VAL A 194 -4.03 11.58 -1.46
N ASP A 195 -3.96 12.52 -2.40
CA ASP A 195 -5.06 13.40 -2.78
C ASP A 195 -5.62 14.18 -1.57
N ASN A 196 -4.69 14.74 -0.76
CA ASN A 196 -4.97 15.44 0.49
C ASN A 196 -5.71 14.62 1.57
N ARG A 197 -5.80 13.30 1.43
CA ARG A 197 -6.40 12.40 2.43
C ARG A 197 -5.33 11.54 3.08
N GLU A 198 -5.29 11.50 4.42
CA GLU A 198 -4.35 10.62 5.12
C GLU A 198 -4.69 9.16 4.81
N ARG A 199 -3.71 8.44 4.26
CA ARG A 199 -3.81 7.03 3.91
C ARG A 199 -3.12 6.14 4.92
N GLU A 200 -2.02 6.63 5.49
CA GLU A 200 -1.19 5.89 6.43
C GLU A 200 -0.49 6.85 7.39
N SER A 201 -0.30 6.41 8.62
CA SER A 201 0.51 7.11 9.61
C SER A 201 1.17 6.13 10.57
N GLY A 202 2.25 6.55 11.20
CA GLY A 202 3.01 5.66 12.06
C GLY A 202 4.29 6.26 12.58
N SER A 203 5.26 5.40 12.90
CA SER A 203 6.52 5.81 13.50
C SER A 203 7.71 5.08 12.88
N MET A 204 8.83 5.79 12.73
CA MET A 204 10.08 5.20 12.26
C MET A 204 10.58 4.06 13.16
N TYR A 205 10.22 4.07 14.44
CA TYR A 205 10.58 3.03 15.40
C TYR A 205 9.89 1.68 15.15
N THR A 206 8.74 1.68 14.47
CA THR A 206 7.94 0.46 14.27
C THR A 206 7.92 0.02 12.81
N ASP A 207 7.89 0.99 11.89
CA ASP A 207 7.50 0.74 10.50
C ASP A 207 8.71 0.57 9.56
N TRP A 208 9.92 0.73 10.09
CA TRP A 208 11.19 0.37 9.43
C TRP A 208 12.03 -0.54 10.31
N ASP A 209 12.97 -1.27 9.70
CA ASP A 209 14.01 -2.06 10.40
C ASP A 209 15.30 -1.25 10.56
N ILE A 210 15.19 0.02 10.95
CA ILE A 210 16.36 0.91 11.14
C ILE A 210 17.07 0.61 12.46
N LEU A 211 16.30 0.60 13.56
CA LEU A 211 16.80 0.28 14.90
C LEU A 211 16.37 -1.15 15.29
N PRO A 212 17.17 -1.88 16.07
CA PRO A 212 16.77 -3.18 16.60
C PRO A 212 15.54 -3.03 17.52
N PRO A 213 14.78 -4.11 17.78
CA PRO A 213 13.58 -4.04 18.62
C PRO A 213 13.95 -3.70 20.06
N ARG A 214 13.13 -2.86 20.72
CA ARG A 214 13.33 -2.48 22.13
C ARG A 214 13.32 -3.66 23.10
N LYS A 215 12.54 -4.70 22.79
CA LYS A 215 12.41 -5.90 23.61
C LYS A 215 12.64 -7.16 22.79
N ILE A 216 13.32 -8.12 23.39
CA ILE A 216 13.55 -9.46 22.84
C ILE A 216 13.07 -10.51 23.83
N LYS A 217 12.79 -11.72 23.34
CA LYS A 217 12.47 -12.86 24.23
C LYS A 217 13.75 -13.29 24.93
N ASP A 218 13.66 -13.53 26.24
CA ASP A 218 14.79 -14.07 27.01
C ASP A 218 14.99 -15.55 26.65
N VAL A 219 15.91 -15.80 25.72
CA VAL A 219 16.26 -17.16 25.26
C VAL A 219 16.84 -18.03 26.37
N ASN A 220 17.31 -17.42 27.47
CA ASN A 220 17.87 -18.13 28.61
C ASN A 220 16.84 -18.35 29.74
N ALA A 221 15.64 -17.78 29.62
CA ALA A 221 14.59 -17.95 30.61
C ALA A 221 14.17 -19.41 30.72
N LYS A 222 14.21 -19.94 31.94
CA LYS A 222 13.73 -21.28 32.26
C LYS A 222 12.39 -21.20 32.94
N LYS A 223 11.52 -22.15 32.61
CA LYS A 223 10.26 -22.34 33.33
C LYS A 223 10.56 -22.58 34.83
N PRO A 224 9.99 -21.80 35.75
CA PRO A 224 10.17 -22.03 37.18
C PRO A 224 9.69 -23.41 37.60
N LYS A 225 10.40 -24.05 38.55
CA LYS A 225 10.04 -25.40 39.03
C LYS A 225 8.69 -25.43 39.75
N ASP A 226 8.27 -24.33 40.35
CA ASP A 226 7.00 -24.12 41.03
C ASP A 226 5.84 -23.78 40.08
N TRP A 227 6.09 -23.69 38.77
CA TRP A 227 5.07 -23.33 37.79
C TRP A 227 4.23 -24.54 37.37
N ASP A 228 3.05 -24.67 37.97
CA ASP A 228 2.09 -25.72 37.63
C ASP A 228 1.32 -25.34 36.35
N ASP A 229 1.38 -26.18 35.32
CA ASP A 229 0.62 -26.00 34.07
C ASP A 229 -0.77 -26.64 34.12
N ARG A 230 -1.10 -27.35 35.21
CA ARG A 230 -2.39 -28.04 35.33
C ARG A 230 -3.43 -27.04 35.80
N GLU A 231 -4.37 -26.70 34.93
CA GLU A 231 -5.51 -25.84 35.26
C GLU A 231 -6.44 -26.47 36.32
N TYR A 232 -6.55 -27.81 36.29
CA TYR A 232 -7.32 -28.58 37.25
C TYR A 232 -6.44 -29.63 37.93
N ILE A 233 -6.57 -29.74 39.25
CA ILE A 233 -5.97 -30.79 40.08
C ILE A 233 -7.08 -31.60 40.74
N GLU A 234 -6.76 -32.82 41.15
CA GLU A 234 -7.65 -33.55 42.04
C GLU A 234 -7.71 -32.85 43.39
N ASP A 235 -8.91 -32.74 43.94
CA ASP A 235 -9.17 -32.16 45.24
C ASP A 235 -8.38 -32.93 46.31
N PRO A 236 -7.35 -32.32 46.92
CA PRO A 236 -6.52 -33.00 47.92
C PRO A 236 -7.31 -33.32 49.19
N ASP A 237 -8.36 -32.55 49.47
CA ASP A 237 -9.22 -32.69 50.64
C ASP A 237 -10.42 -33.63 50.37
N ALA A 238 -10.59 -34.10 49.13
CA ALA A 238 -11.60 -35.09 48.81
C ALA A 238 -11.25 -36.45 49.41
N VAL A 239 -11.92 -36.77 50.51
CA VAL A 239 -11.88 -38.09 51.15
C VAL A 239 -12.96 -38.97 50.55
N LYS A 240 -12.60 -40.23 50.29
CA LYS A 240 -13.54 -41.25 49.85
C LYS A 240 -14.49 -41.59 51.00
N PRO A 241 -15.83 -41.50 50.81
CA PRO A 241 -16.77 -41.85 51.87
C PRO A 241 -16.58 -43.30 52.32
N GLU A 242 -16.69 -43.52 53.62
CA GLU A 242 -16.67 -44.86 54.21
C GLU A 242 -17.82 -45.72 53.64
N GLY A 243 -17.53 -46.98 53.29
CA GLY A 243 -18.51 -47.88 52.69
C GLY A 243 -18.81 -47.68 51.20
N TYR A 244 -18.22 -46.68 50.52
CA TYR A 244 -18.49 -46.41 49.09
C TYR A 244 -18.14 -47.61 48.18
N ASP A 245 -17.06 -48.34 48.46
CA ASP A 245 -16.69 -49.55 47.71
C ASP A 245 -17.53 -50.78 48.04
N SER A 246 -18.20 -50.74 49.19
CA SER A 246 -19.06 -51.82 49.65
C SER A 246 -20.46 -51.76 49.04
N ILE A 247 -20.78 -50.69 48.30
CA ILE A 247 -22.05 -50.57 47.57
C ILE A 247 -22.01 -51.53 46.36
N PRO A 248 -22.85 -52.59 46.32
CA PRO A 248 -22.85 -53.53 45.21
C PRO A 248 -23.41 -52.88 43.94
N LYS A 249 -22.91 -53.31 42.77
CA LYS A 249 -23.37 -52.82 41.45
C LYS A 249 -24.84 -53.13 41.19
N GLU A 250 -25.29 -54.26 41.71
CA GLU A 250 -26.65 -54.75 41.54
C GLU A 250 -27.22 -55.13 42.90
N ILE A 251 -28.51 -54.88 43.08
CA ILE A 251 -29.30 -55.28 44.25
C ILE A 251 -30.48 -56.13 43.79
N PRO A 252 -30.99 -57.05 44.62
CA PRO A 252 -32.16 -57.83 44.23
C PRO A 252 -33.38 -56.93 44.09
N ASP A 253 -34.17 -57.16 43.05
CA ASP A 253 -35.40 -56.40 42.77
C ASP A 253 -36.49 -56.80 43.76
N LEU A 254 -36.78 -55.92 44.71
CA LEU A 254 -37.80 -56.12 45.75
C LEU A 254 -39.23 -56.22 45.18
N LYS A 255 -39.45 -55.84 43.92
CA LYS A 255 -40.75 -55.97 43.24
C LYS A 255 -40.85 -57.26 42.44
N ASP A 256 -39.73 -57.97 42.25
CA ASP A 256 -39.75 -59.28 41.64
C ASP A 256 -40.35 -60.27 42.64
N LYS A 257 -41.35 -61.00 42.19
CA LYS A 257 -42.05 -61.99 43.01
C LYS A 257 -41.81 -63.35 42.39
N LYS A 258 -41.63 -64.35 43.25
CA LYS A 258 -41.58 -65.75 42.84
C LYS A 258 -42.81 -66.05 41.99
N PRO A 259 -42.64 -66.48 40.72
CA PRO A 259 -43.78 -66.88 39.89
C PRO A 259 -44.52 -68.06 40.52
N ASP A 260 -45.85 -68.09 40.38
CA ASP A 260 -46.68 -69.17 40.93
C ASP A 260 -46.36 -70.54 40.30
N THR A 261 -45.70 -70.55 39.13
CA THR A 261 -45.26 -71.75 38.41
C THR A 261 -43.85 -72.22 38.78
N TRP A 262 -43.20 -71.65 39.80
CA TRP A 262 -41.83 -71.99 40.19
C TRP A 262 -41.80 -73.09 41.26
N ASP A 263 -41.08 -74.18 40.96
CA ASP A 263 -40.89 -75.31 41.88
C ASP A 263 -39.46 -75.29 42.44
N ASP A 264 -39.29 -75.16 43.77
CA ASP A 264 -37.94 -75.07 44.37
C ASP A 264 -37.17 -76.40 44.34
N ASP A 265 -37.85 -77.55 44.19
CA ASP A 265 -37.21 -78.87 44.14
C ASP A 265 -36.63 -79.17 42.75
N ASP A 266 -37.29 -78.70 41.68
CA ASP A 266 -36.89 -78.89 40.29
C ASP A 266 -36.09 -77.70 39.69
N ASP A 267 -36.46 -76.45 40.02
CA ASP A 267 -35.84 -75.23 39.46
C ASP A 267 -34.77 -74.60 40.41
N GLY A 268 -34.70 -75.08 41.65
CA GLY A 268 -33.81 -74.58 42.71
C GLY A 268 -34.38 -73.39 43.49
N ILE A 269 -33.70 -73.01 44.59
CA ILE A 269 -34.14 -71.91 45.48
C ILE A 269 -34.29 -70.62 44.67
N TRP A 270 -35.53 -70.16 44.55
CA TRP A 270 -35.83 -68.92 43.83
C TRP A 270 -35.04 -67.73 44.41
N LYS A 271 -34.43 -66.95 43.52
CA LYS A 271 -33.76 -65.68 43.86
C LYS A 271 -34.34 -64.56 42.99
N PRO A 272 -34.68 -63.41 43.58
CA PRO A 272 -35.15 -62.26 42.82
C PRO A 272 -34.09 -61.81 41.81
N ARG A 273 -34.53 -61.34 40.63
CA ARG A 273 -33.62 -60.79 39.62
C ARG A 273 -32.80 -59.65 40.20
N MET A 274 -31.54 -59.57 39.80
CA MET A 274 -30.66 -58.47 40.19
C MET A 274 -30.93 -57.28 39.28
N ILE A 275 -31.16 -56.10 39.86
CA ILE A 275 -31.31 -54.83 39.14
C ILE A 275 -30.15 -53.89 39.48
N PRO A 276 -29.78 -52.97 38.58
CA PRO A 276 -28.76 -51.98 38.86
C PRO A 276 -29.07 -51.20 40.14
N ASN A 277 -28.11 -51.14 41.06
CA ASN A 277 -28.26 -50.40 42.31
C ASN A 277 -28.20 -48.89 42.04
N PRO A 278 -29.27 -48.12 42.28
CA PRO A 278 -29.27 -46.67 42.05
C PRO A 278 -28.22 -45.92 42.89
N GLU A 279 -27.78 -46.50 44.02
CA GLU A 279 -26.74 -45.94 44.89
C GLU A 279 -25.32 -46.21 44.40
N TYR A 280 -25.12 -47.15 43.47
CA TYR A 280 -23.78 -47.44 42.92
C TYR A 280 -23.37 -46.38 41.90
N LYS A 281 -22.50 -45.45 42.33
CA LYS A 281 -22.02 -44.32 41.52
C LYS A 281 -20.76 -44.62 40.69
N GLY A 282 -20.43 -45.89 40.52
CA GLY A 282 -19.18 -46.31 39.85
C GLY A 282 -17.93 -46.14 40.72
N PRO A 283 -16.74 -46.49 40.22
CA PRO A 283 -15.49 -46.34 40.98
C PRO A 283 -15.29 -44.90 41.42
N TRP A 284 -14.99 -44.69 42.71
CA TRP A 284 -14.78 -43.36 43.26
C TRP A 284 -13.60 -42.66 42.57
N LYS A 285 -13.80 -41.41 42.16
CA LYS A 285 -12.77 -40.54 41.59
C LYS A 285 -12.77 -39.23 42.37
N ARG A 286 -11.59 -38.72 42.70
CA ARG A 286 -11.46 -37.38 43.29
C ARG A 286 -12.06 -36.35 42.36
N LYS A 287 -12.80 -35.38 42.92
CA LYS A 287 -13.33 -34.26 42.15
C LYS A 287 -12.16 -33.44 41.63
N LYS A 288 -12.25 -32.94 40.40
CA LYS A 288 -11.28 -32.01 39.85
C LYS A 288 -11.66 -30.60 40.28
N ILE A 289 -10.75 -29.91 40.97
CA ILE A 289 -10.89 -28.50 41.37
C ILE A 289 -9.91 -27.64 40.58
N LYS A 290 -10.20 -26.35 40.46
CA LYS A 290 -9.25 -25.39 39.86
C LYS A 290 -8.00 -25.34 40.72
N ASN A 291 -6.84 -25.46 40.08
CA ASN A 291 -5.56 -25.42 40.76
C ASN A 291 -5.25 -23.99 41.22
N PRO A 292 -5.17 -23.73 42.54
CA PRO A 292 -4.83 -22.39 43.04
C PRO A 292 -3.44 -21.91 42.59
N ASN A 293 -2.54 -22.84 42.25
CA ASN A 293 -1.18 -22.55 41.82
C ASN A 293 -1.03 -22.38 40.30
N TYR A 294 -2.11 -22.54 39.52
CA TYR A 294 -2.06 -22.37 38.06
C TYR A 294 -1.96 -20.88 37.69
N LYS A 295 -0.79 -20.46 37.23
CA LYS A 295 -0.50 -19.08 36.82
C LYS A 295 -0.71 -18.85 35.30
N GLY A 296 -1.36 -19.79 34.62
CA GLY A 296 -1.47 -19.84 33.16
C GLY A 296 -0.34 -20.64 32.52
N LYS A 297 -0.39 -20.85 31.20
CA LYS A 297 0.72 -21.49 30.47
C LYS A 297 1.97 -20.61 30.57
N TRP A 298 3.08 -21.19 31.01
CA TRP A 298 4.35 -20.46 31.05
C TRP A 298 4.72 -19.93 29.66
N LYS A 299 5.10 -18.66 29.59
CA LYS A 299 5.58 -17.99 28.38
C LYS A 299 6.97 -17.42 28.64
N ILE A 300 7.82 -17.48 27.63
CA ILE A 300 9.14 -16.86 27.69
C ILE A 300 8.96 -15.34 27.92
N PRO A 301 9.59 -14.76 28.96
CA PRO A 301 9.48 -13.34 29.25
C PRO A 301 10.16 -12.51 28.16
N TRP A 302 9.67 -11.28 27.99
CA TRP A 302 10.32 -10.26 27.17
C TRP A 302 11.25 -9.43 28.06
N ILE A 303 12.50 -9.29 27.65
CA ILE A 303 13.52 -8.47 28.31
C ILE A 303 13.92 -7.32 27.39
N ASP A 304 14.49 -6.27 27.97
CA ASP A 304 15.05 -5.17 27.19
C ASP A 304 16.22 -5.68 26.34
N ASN A 305 16.27 -5.22 25.09
CA ASN A 305 17.30 -5.65 24.15
C ASN A 305 18.61 -4.93 24.44
N PRO A 306 19.70 -5.62 24.82
CA PRO A 306 20.98 -4.97 25.10
C PRO A 306 21.60 -4.30 23.87
N GLU A 307 21.20 -4.71 22.66
CA GLU A 307 21.62 -4.10 21.40
C GLU A 307 20.79 -2.87 21.02
N PHE A 308 19.72 -2.56 21.75
CA PHE A 308 18.91 -1.37 21.48
C PHE A 308 19.56 -0.13 22.07
N GLU A 309 19.99 0.76 21.18
CA GLU A 309 20.37 2.13 21.47
C GLU A 309 19.37 3.07 20.79
N ASP A 310 18.79 3.99 21.56
CA ASP A 310 17.83 4.96 21.02
C ASP A 310 18.56 6.06 20.26
N ASP A 311 18.02 6.45 19.10
CA ASP A 311 18.50 7.61 18.34
C ASP A 311 17.43 8.71 18.38
N PRO A 312 17.62 9.77 19.19
CA PRO A 312 16.66 10.88 19.26
C PRO A 312 16.60 11.70 17.96
N ASP A 313 17.60 11.57 17.09
CA ASP A 313 17.68 12.22 15.78
C ASP A 313 17.30 11.23 14.65
N LEU A 314 16.63 10.10 14.93
CA LEU A 314 16.24 9.09 13.93
C LEU A 314 15.49 9.67 12.71
N TYR A 315 14.68 10.71 12.92
CA TYR A 315 13.94 11.41 11.87
C TYR A 315 14.79 12.37 11.03
N VAL A 316 15.99 12.73 11.51
CA VAL A 316 16.84 13.72 10.88
C VAL A 316 17.54 13.08 9.70
N LEU A 317 17.17 13.51 8.50
CA LEU A 317 17.88 13.13 7.29
C LEU A 317 19.21 13.87 7.21
N LYS A 318 20.18 13.27 6.52
CA LYS A 318 21.40 14.00 6.14
C LYS A 318 21.03 15.30 5.41
N PRO A 319 21.85 16.36 5.49
CA PRO A 319 21.55 17.64 4.85
C PRO A 319 21.23 17.48 3.36
N LEU A 320 20.00 17.82 3.01
CA LEU A 320 19.41 17.63 1.69
C LEU A 320 19.83 18.79 0.78
N LYS A 321 20.22 18.46 -0.45
CA LYS A 321 20.81 19.44 -1.39
C LYS A 321 20.33 19.30 -2.83
N TYR A 322 19.74 18.14 -3.16
CA TYR A 322 19.22 17.88 -4.48
C TYR A 322 17.89 17.12 -4.39
N ILE A 323 17.06 17.32 -5.42
CA ILE A 323 15.91 16.49 -5.74
C ILE A 323 16.09 15.89 -7.14
N GLY A 324 15.61 14.68 -7.36
CA GLY A 324 15.74 14.04 -8.67
C GLY A 324 14.65 13.03 -8.95
N ILE A 325 14.35 12.88 -10.23
CA ILE A 325 13.50 11.83 -10.79
C ILE A 325 14.44 10.88 -11.52
N GLU A 326 14.53 9.65 -11.02
CA GLU A 326 15.25 8.57 -11.67
C GLU A 326 14.35 7.35 -11.73
N VAL A 327 13.82 7.04 -12.91
CA VAL A 327 12.82 5.97 -13.10
C VAL A 327 13.05 5.23 -14.41
N TRP A 328 12.72 3.95 -14.43
CA TRP A 328 12.54 3.18 -15.67
C TRP A 328 11.05 3.16 -16.02
N GLN A 329 10.72 3.31 -17.31
CA GLN A 329 9.35 3.10 -17.78
C GLN A 329 9.33 2.31 -19.09
N VAL A 330 8.50 1.25 -19.13
CA VAL A 330 8.21 0.47 -20.33
C VAL A 330 7.35 1.30 -21.28
N LYS A 331 6.25 1.88 -20.79
CA LYS A 331 5.42 2.82 -21.55
C LYS A 331 5.60 4.22 -20.97
N ALA A 332 6.14 5.14 -21.77
CA ALA A 332 6.36 6.52 -21.35
C ALA A 332 5.06 7.34 -21.46
N GLY A 333 4.99 8.43 -20.70
CA GLY A 333 3.82 9.30 -20.62
C GLY A 333 3.49 9.80 -19.22
N SER A 334 4.31 9.48 -18.20
CA SER A 334 4.05 10.00 -16.86
C SER A 334 4.37 11.48 -16.80
N VAL A 335 3.42 12.28 -16.33
CA VAL A 335 3.60 13.73 -16.12
C VAL A 335 3.89 13.95 -14.64
N PHE A 336 5.07 14.52 -14.33
CA PHE A 336 5.44 14.95 -12.98
C PHE A 336 5.24 16.46 -12.86
N ASP A 337 4.65 16.90 -11.75
CA ASP A 337 4.39 18.32 -11.50
C ASP A 337 4.29 18.66 -10.00
N ASN A 338 4.16 19.94 -9.68
CA ASN A 338 3.82 20.47 -8.36
C ASN A 338 4.72 19.97 -7.22
N ILE A 339 6.04 19.90 -7.47
CA ILE A 339 7.02 19.40 -6.52
C ILE A 339 7.23 20.46 -5.43
N LEU A 340 6.96 20.10 -4.18
CA LEU A 340 7.04 20.96 -3.03
C LEU A 340 7.83 20.29 -1.89
N ILE A 341 8.75 21.05 -1.31
CA ILE A 341 9.45 20.73 -0.06
C ILE A 341 9.28 21.90 0.90
N CYS A 342 8.69 21.67 2.06
CA CYS A 342 8.48 22.68 3.10
C CYS A 342 8.47 22.06 4.50
N ASP A 343 8.25 22.88 5.53
CA ASP A 343 8.12 22.42 6.92
C ASP A 343 6.71 22.62 7.52
N ASP A 344 5.74 23.04 6.71
CA ASP A 344 4.35 23.26 7.12
C ASP A 344 3.36 22.37 6.34
N PRO A 345 2.79 21.34 6.99
CA PRO A 345 1.74 20.50 6.40
C PRO A 345 0.51 21.27 5.92
N GLU A 346 0.13 22.36 6.58
CA GLU A 346 -1.05 23.14 6.18
C GLU A 346 -0.79 23.95 4.91
N TYR A 347 0.44 24.47 4.74
CA TYR A 347 0.86 25.08 3.49
C TYR A 347 0.81 24.05 2.35
N ALA A 348 1.36 22.85 2.54
CA ALA A 348 1.35 21.81 1.53
C ALA A 348 -0.06 21.38 1.12
N ARG A 349 -0.96 21.23 2.10
CA ARG A 349 -2.39 20.93 1.86
C ARG A 349 -3.03 22.02 1.01
N LYS A 350 -2.82 23.30 1.33
CA LYS A 350 -3.33 24.43 0.54
C LYS A 350 -2.76 24.45 -0.87
N ALA A 351 -1.46 24.26 -1.02
CA ALA A 351 -0.81 24.20 -2.33
C ALA A 351 -1.41 23.08 -3.21
N ALA A 352 -1.70 21.91 -2.64
CA ALA A 352 -2.36 20.82 -3.35
C ALA A 352 -3.82 21.14 -3.73
N GLU A 353 -4.57 21.88 -2.90
CA GLU A 353 -5.93 22.32 -3.25
C GLU A 353 -5.92 23.41 -4.33
N GLU A 354 -4.95 24.32 -4.30
CA GLU A 354 -4.81 25.42 -5.26
C GLU A 354 -4.37 24.94 -6.65
N THR A 355 -3.65 23.81 -6.74
CA THR A 355 -3.19 23.23 -8.01
C THR A 355 -4.10 22.07 -8.42
N TRP A 356 -3.81 20.85 -7.97
CA TRP A 356 -4.56 19.64 -8.29
C TRP A 356 -6.04 19.74 -7.91
N GLY A 357 -6.35 20.24 -6.70
CA GLY A 357 -7.74 20.31 -6.21
C GLY A 357 -8.63 21.23 -7.07
N ALA A 358 -8.07 22.33 -7.57
CA ALA A 358 -8.75 23.25 -8.47
C ALA A 358 -8.99 22.63 -9.86
N ASN A 359 -8.08 21.77 -10.32
CA ASN A 359 -8.09 21.23 -11.68
C ASN A 359 -8.69 19.83 -11.81
N ARG A 360 -8.85 19.05 -10.73
CA ARG A 360 -9.18 17.62 -10.79
C ARG A 360 -10.53 17.29 -11.45
N GLU A 361 -11.56 18.10 -11.22
CA GLU A 361 -12.89 17.83 -11.80
C GLU A 361 -12.89 18.14 -13.30
N ALA A 362 -12.26 19.25 -13.70
CA ALA A 362 -12.08 19.61 -15.10
C ALA A 362 -11.20 18.58 -15.83
N GLU A 363 -10.13 18.08 -15.18
CA GLU A 363 -9.30 17.01 -15.73
C GLU A 363 -10.12 15.73 -15.94
N LYS A 364 -10.96 15.36 -14.97
CA LYS A 364 -11.81 14.18 -15.06
C LYS A 364 -12.81 14.30 -16.21
N ASP A 365 -13.47 15.44 -16.37
CA ASP A 365 -14.38 15.69 -17.49
C ASP A 365 -13.64 15.60 -18.84
N ALA A 366 -12.46 16.21 -18.94
CA ALA A 366 -11.62 16.15 -20.12
C ALA A 366 -11.14 14.71 -20.43
N PHE A 367 -10.84 13.93 -19.40
CA PHE A 367 -10.50 12.50 -19.52
C PHE A 367 -11.66 11.68 -20.06
N GLU A 368 -12.86 11.85 -19.49
CA GLU A 368 -14.06 11.13 -19.92
C GLU A 368 -14.40 11.45 -21.38
N GLU A 369 -14.23 12.69 -21.82
CA GLU A 369 -14.44 13.09 -23.21
C GLU A 369 -13.37 12.47 -24.13
N ALA A 370 -12.10 12.54 -23.75
CA ALA A 370 -11.01 11.92 -24.52
C ALA A 370 -11.18 10.40 -24.66
N GLU A 371 -11.69 9.72 -23.63
CA GLU A 371 -12.01 8.29 -23.65
C GLU A 371 -13.20 7.95 -24.56
N LYS A 372 -14.25 8.79 -24.59
CA LYS A 372 -15.37 8.64 -25.53
C LYS A 372 -14.90 8.81 -26.98
N GLU A 373 -14.10 9.83 -27.26
CA GLU A 373 -13.54 10.06 -28.59
C GLU A 373 -12.65 8.88 -29.04
N ARG A 374 -11.79 8.39 -28.13
CA ARG A 374 -10.94 7.21 -28.37
C ARG A 374 -11.78 5.99 -28.74
N LYS A 375 -12.79 5.68 -27.92
CA LYS A 375 -13.68 4.54 -28.16
C LYS A 375 -14.44 4.67 -29.47
N ALA A 376 -14.96 5.86 -29.78
CA ALA A 376 -15.65 6.11 -31.05
C ALA A 376 -14.71 5.95 -32.26
N ARG A 377 -13.42 6.27 -32.13
CA ARG A 377 -12.42 6.04 -33.17
C ARG A 377 -12.12 4.55 -33.35
N GLU A 378 -11.93 3.83 -32.25
CA GLU A 378 -11.68 2.38 -32.25
C GLU A 378 -12.87 1.60 -32.84
N ASP A 379 -14.10 1.98 -32.51
CA ASP A 379 -15.32 1.37 -33.06
C ASP A 379 -15.41 1.58 -34.59
N LYS A 380 -15.12 2.80 -35.07
CA LYS A 380 -15.07 3.10 -36.52
C LYS A 380 -13.97 2.33 -37.25
N GLU A 381 -12.81 2.16 -36.63
CA GLU A 381 -11.70 1.39 -37.20
C GLU A 381 -12.03 -0.11 -37.24
N ALA A 382 -12.66 -0.64 -36.18
CA ALA A 382 -13.14 -2.02 -36.13
C ALA A 382 -14.25 -2.28 -37.16
N GLU A 383 -15.16 -1.33 -37.38
CA GLU A 383 -16.19 -1.41 -38.44
C GLU A 383 -15.55 -1.47 -39.83
N ARG A 384 -14.62 -0.56 -40.14
CA ARG A 384 -13.87 -0.58 -41.41
C ARG A 384 -13.12 -1.90 -41.61
N ALA A 385 -12.45 -2.40 -40.56
CA ALA A 385 -11.75 -3.69 -40.63
C ALA A 385 -12.70 -4.88 -40.89
N ARG A 386 -13.94 -4.84 -40.36
CA ARG A 386 -14.97 -5.84 -40.64
C ARG A 386 -15.47 -5.74 -42.08
N GLU A 387 -15.75 -4.54 -42.57
CA GLU A 387 -16.18 -4.30 -43.96
C GLU A 387 -15.11 -4.75 -44.96
N GLU A 388 -13.84 -4.40 -44.74
CA GLU A 388 -12.71 -4.87 -45.55
C GLU A 388 -12.58 -6.41 -45.47
N GLY A 389 -12.76 -6.98 -44.28
CA GLY A 389 -12.75 -8.43 -44.08
C GLY A 389 -13.86 -9.14 -44.86
N GLU A 390 -15.08 -8.59 -44.87
CA GLU A 390 -16.21 -9.09 -45.65
C GLU A 390 -15.95 -8.94 -47.15
N GLN A 391 -15.45 -7.81 -47.61
CA GLN A 391 -15.10 -7.59 -49.01
C GLN A 391 -14.07 -8.61 -49.48
N ARG A 392 -13.00 -8.84 -48.71
CA ARG A 392 -11.99 -9.88 -49.00
C ARG A 392 -12.60 -11.29 -49.05
N ARG A 393 -13.60 -11.59 -48.22
CA ARG A 393 -14.33 -12.87 -48.26
C ARG A 393 -15.19 -13.00 -49.52
N ARG A 394 -15.92 -11.95 -49.90
CA ARG A 394 -16.73 -11.90 -51.13
C ARG A 394 -15.85 -12.10 -52.36
N GLU A 395 -14.74 -11.39 -52.47
CA GLU A 395 -13.77 -11.55 -53.58
C GLU A 395 -13.17 -12.96 -53.65
N ARG A 396 -12.90 -13.61 -52.52
CA ARG A 396 -12.45 -15.02 -52.50
C ARG A 396 -13.56 -15.98 -52.93
N GLY A 397 -14.79 -15.75 -52.49
CA GLY A 397 -15.97 -16.53 -52.89
C GLY A 397 -16.26 -16.43 -54.39
N ASP A 398 -16.16 -15.24 -54.97
CA ASP A 398 -16.36 -15.00 -56.40
C ASP A 398 -15.27 -15.65 -57.26
N ARG A 399 -14.01 -15.64 -56.81
CA ARG A 399 -12.94 -16.41 -57.46
C ARG A 399 -13.21 -17.92 -57.43
N HIS A 400 -13.78 -18.44 -56.35
CA HIS A 400 -14.10 -19.86 -56.23
C HIS A 400 -15.28 -20.26 -57.15
N ARG A 401 -16.35 -19.45 -57.19
CA ARG A 401 -17.47 -19.63 -58.13
C ARG A 401 -17.05 -19.48 -59.59
N GLY A 402 -16.18 -18.51 -59.91
CA GLY A 402 -15.66 -18.32 -61.26
C GLY A 402 -14.83 -19.50 -61.77
N ARG A 403 -14.11 -20.19 -60.87
CA ARG A 403 -13.36 -21.41 -61.20
C ARG A 403 -14.30 -22.59 -61.44
N ASP A 404 -15.30 -22.77 -60.57
CA ASP A 404 -16.31 -23.82 -60.69
C ASP A 404 -17.19 -23.65 -61.95
N TYR A 405 -17.51 -22.40 -62.33
CA TYR A 405 -18.23 -22.11 -63.57
C TYR A 405 -17.39 -22.43 -64.82
N LYS A 406 -16.08 -22.12 -64.80
CA LYS A 406 -15.16 -22.47 -65.90
C LYS A 406 -14.99 -23.98 -66.05
N ASP A 407 -14.90 -24.72 -64.95
CA ASP A 407 -14.76 -26.17 -64.96
C ASP A 407 -16.07 -26.85 -65.40
N ARG A 408 -17.23 -26.33 -64.98
CA ARG A 408 -18.54 -26.80 -65.44
C ARG A 408 -18.79 -26.48 -66.92
N TYR A 409 -18.37 -25.32 -67.42
CA TYR A 409 -18.46 -24.96 -68.84
C TYR A 409 -17.53 -25.83 -69.70
N LYS A 410 -16.30 -26.11 -69.24
CA LYS A 410 -15.39 -27.04 -69.92
C LYS A 410 -15.92 -28.46 -70.00
N ARG A 411 -16.58 -28.97 -68.96
CA ARG A 411 -17.25 -30.28 -69.02
C ARG A 411 -18.38 -30.28 -70.04
N ARG A 412 -19.25 -29.27 -70.02
CA ARG A 412 -20.39 -29.17 -70.94
C ARG A 412 -19.98 -29.00 -72.41
N TYR A 413 -18.86 -28.32 -72.67
CA TYR A 413 -18.30 -28.18 -74.02
C TYR A 413 -17.62 -29.48 -74.48
N ARG A 414 -17.10 -30.31 -73.57
CA ARG A 414 -16.53 -31.61 -73.92
C ARG A 414 -17.63 -32.60 -74.29
N ASP A 415 -18.71 -32.62 -73.51
CA ASP A 415 -19.86 -33.52 -73.75
C ASP A 415 -20.63 -33.19 -75.05
N HIS A 416 -20.55 -31.95 -75.56
CA HIS A 416 -21.20 -31.55 -76.82
C HIS A 416 -20.38 -31.92 -78.07
N TRP A 417 -19.09 -32.25 -77.94
CA TRP A 417 -18.22 -32.61 -79.08
C TRP A 417 -17.97 -34.12 -79.21
N ASP A 418 -18.35 -34.92 -78.21
CA ASP A 418 -18.22 -36.38 -78.26
C ASP A 418 -19.36 -37.06 -79.05
N ASP A 419 -20.44 -36.34 -79.42
CA ASP A 419 -21.62 -36.90 -80.12
C ASP A 419 -21.53 -36.81 -81.67
N TYR A 420 -20.41 -36.33 -82.23
CA TYR A 420 -20.23 -36.12 -83.69
C TYR A 420 -19.18 -37.02 -84.35
N HIS A 421 -18.71 -38.08 -83.68
CA HIS A 421 -17.66 -38.95 -84.20
C HIS A 421 -17.97 -40.45 -84.16
N ASP A 422 -19.23 -40.85 -84.42
CA ASP A 422 -19.61 -42.24 -84.67
C ASP A 422 -20.36 -42.39 -86.01
N GLU A 423 -19.69 -42.08 -87.13
CA GLU A 423 -19.95 -42.71 -88.43
C GLU A 423 -18.65 -42.74 -89.24
N LEU A 424 -17.88 -43.82 -89.07
CA LEU A 424 -17.00 -44.42 -90.10
C LEU A 424 -16.78 -45.91 -89.81
#